data_AF-A0A7I7P7D7-F1
#
_entry.id   AF-A0A7I7P7D7-F1
#
_cell.length_a   1.000
_cell.length_b   1.000
_cell.length_c   1.000
_cell.angle_alpha   90.00
_cell.angle_beta   90.00
_cell.angle_gamma   90.00
#
_symmetry.space_group_name_H-M   'P 1'
#
loop_
_entity.id
_entity.type
_entity.pdbx_description
1 polymer ?
#
loop_
_entity_poly.entity_id
_entity_poly.type
_entity_poly.pdbx_seq_one_letter_code
_entity_poly.pdbx_strand_id
1 'polypeptide(L)' 'MSIAGQIALVSIEHKMLTDAWNMLTNGAFYRDPGPDYYTRHQPGKAKARAIKQLESLGYKVTLEPPTQAA' A
#
# COMPACT_ATOMS: atom_id res chain seq x y z
N MET A 1 1.28 -25.26 7.35
CA MET A 1 1.14 -23.86 6.91
C MET A 1 0.65 -23.05 8.10
N SER A 2 1.25 -21.89 8.41
CA SER A 2 0.84 -21.06 9.57
C SER A 2 -0.54 -20.42 9.34
N ILE A 3 -1.30 -20.18 10.41
CA ILE A 3 -2.58 -19.44 10.37
C ILE A 3 -2.41 -18.10 9.65
N ALA A 4 -1.30 -17.39 9.90
CA ALA A 4 -0.99 -16.14 9.22
C ALA A 4 -0.82 -16.32 7.70
N GLY A 5 -0.24 -17.44 7.26
CA GLY A 5 -0.09 -17.78 5.85
C GLY A 5 -1.42 -18.12 5.17
N GLN A 6 -2.35 -18.76 5.90
CA GLN A 6 -3.69 -19.06 5.39
C GLN A 6 -4.52 -17.79 5.22
N ILE A 7 -4.48 -16.88 6.20
CA ILE A 7 -5.15 -15.58 6.11
C ILE A 7 -4.60 -14.75 4.95
N ALA A 8 -3.27 -14.77 4.75
CA ALA A 8 -2.65 -14.09 3.63
C ALA A 8 -3.14 -14.65 2.27
N LEU A 9 -3.18 -15.96 2.11
CA LEU A 9 -3.67 -16.59 0.87
C LEU A 9 -5.13 -16.21 0.58
N VAL A 10 -6.02 -16.39 1.55
CA VAL A 10 -7.46 -16.08 1.39
C VAL A 10 -7.67 -14.59 1.09
N SER A 11 -6.87 -13.70 1.70
CA SER A 11 -6.94 -12.27 1.42
C SER A 11 -6.57 -11.93 -0.03
N ILE A 12 -5.62 -12.66 -0.61
CA ILE A 12 -5.21 -12.49 -2.01
C ILE A 12 -6.31 -13.00 -2.94
N GLU A 13 -6.86 -14.19 -2.68
CA GLU A 13 -7.94 -14.78 -3.48
C GLU A 13 -9.18 -13.88 -3.52
N HIS A 14 -9.61 -13.38 -2.35
CA HIS A 14 -10.75 -12.47 -2.26
C HIS A 14 -10.53 -11.18 -3.06
N LYS A 15 -9.31 -10.62 -3.03
CA LYS A 15 -8.96 -9.43 -3.81
C LYS A 15 -8.98 -9.70 -5.30
N MET A 16 -8.34 -10.78 -5.76
CA MET A 16 -8.32 -11.17 -7.17
C MET A 16 -9.73 -11.38 -7.74
N LEU A 17 -10.60 -12.07 -7.00
CA LEU A 17 -11.98 -12.30 -7.41
C LEU A 17 -12.77 -10.99 -7.52
N THR A 18 -12.61 -10.09 -6.55
CA THR A 18 -13.27 -8.78 -6.55
C THR A 18 -12.81 -7.92 -7.72
N ASP A 19 -11.50 -7.91 -8.00
CA ASP A 19 -10.93 -7.15 -9.12
C ASP A 19 -11.44 -7.68 -10.47
N ALA A 20 -11.46 -9.01 -10.64
CA ALA A 20 -12.02 -9.65 -11.84
C ALA A 20 -13.51 -9.33 -12.03
N TRP A 21 -14.32 -9.40 -10.96
CA TRP A 21 -15.74 -9.05 -11.02
C TRP A 21 -15.93 -7.58 -11.43
N ASN A 22 -15.16 -6.66 -10.85
CA ASN A 22 -15.24 -5.23 -11.21
C ASN A 22 -14.88 -4.98 -12.67
N MET A 23 -13.86 -5.67 -13.20
CA MET A 23 -13.46 -5.55 -14.60
C MET A 23 -14.55 -6.07 -15.54
N LEU A 24 -15.12 -7.24 -15.22
CA LEU A 24 -16.16 -7.88 -16.02
C LEU A 24 -17.47 -7.08 -16.00
N THR A 25 -17.91 -6.61 -14.82
CA THR A 25 -19.17 -5.88 -14.65
C THR A 25 -19.13 -4.49 -15.29
N ASN A 26 -17.99 -3.79 -15.20
CA ASN A 26 -17.87 -2.43 -15.74
C ASN A 26 -17.36 -2.39 -17.19
N GLY A 27 -17.00 -3.54 -17.79
CA GLY A 27 -16.40 -3.60 -19.13
C GLY A 27 -15.08 -2.85 -19.24
N ALA A 28 -14.37 -2.67 -18.13
CA ALA A 28 -13.15 -1.89 -18.06
C ALA A 28 -11.92 -2.80 -18.07
N PHE A 29 -10.94 -2.46 -18.90
CA PHE A 29 -9.64 -3.11 -18.86
C PHE A 29 -8.91 -2.78 -17.55
N TYR A 30 -8.03 -3.70 -17.14
CA TYR A 30 -7.18 -3.48 -15.97
C TYR A 30 -6.36 -2.20 -16.18
N ARG A 31 -6.59 -1.21 -15.32
CA ARG A 31 -5.80 0.01 -15.28
C ARG A 31 -4.80 -0.15 -14.15
N ASP A 32 -3.51 -0.21 -14.51
CA ASP A 32 -2.44 -0.22 -13.52
C ASP A 32 -2.62 0.99 -12.59
N PRO A 33 -2.82 0.77 -11.28
CA PRO A 33 -2.95 1.85 -10.31
C PRO A 33 -1.67 2.69 -10.20
N GLY A 34 -0.55 2.17 -10.70
CA GLY A 34 0.76 2.80 -10.69
C GLY A 34 1.47 2.63 -9.34
N PRO A 35 2.80 2.87 -9.33
CA PRO A 35 3.65 2.62 -8.16
C PRO A 35 3.27 3.46 -6.92
N ASP A 36 2.62 4.61 -7.12
CA ASP A 36 2.21 5.50 -6.04
C ASP A 36 0.86 5.14 -5.40
N TYR A 37 0.12 4.15 -5.93
CA TYR A 37 -1.26 3.90 -5.52
C TYR A 37 -1.40 3.68 -4.01
N TYR A 38 -0.57 2.80 -3.45
CA TYR A 38 -0.58 2.53 -2.01
C TYR A 38 -0.08 3.71 -1.19
N THR A 39 0.84 4.50 -1.71
CA THR A 39 1.35 5.72 -1.06
C THR A 39 0.25 6.79 -0.97
N ARG A 40 -0.54 6.96 -2.02
CA ARG A 40 -1.66 7.91 -2.10
C ARG A 40 -2.83 7.49 -1.21
N HIS A 41 -3.17 6.22 -1.19
CA HIS A 41 -4.32 5.71 -0.42
C HIS A 41 -4.01 5.43 1.06
N GLN A 42 -2.75 5.23 1.43
CA GLN A 42 -2.36 4.94 2.81
C GLN A 42 -1.15 5.78 3.25
N PRO A 43 -1.28 7.12 3.25
CA PRO A 43 -0.15 8.02 3.52
C PRO A 43 0.48 7.78 4.89
N GLY A 44 -0.32 7.42 5.91
CA GLY A 44 0.20 7.08 7.24
C GLY A 44 1.07 5.81 7.26
N LYS A 45 0.68 4.76 6.53
CA LYS A 45 1.47 3.52 6.44
C LYS A 45 2.72 3.71 5.59
N ALA A 46 2.63 4.51 4.53
CA ALA A 46 3.78 4.89 3.72
C ALA A 46 4.82 5.66 4.55
N LYS A 47 4.37 6.67 5.33
CA LYS A 47 5.23 7.39 6.28
C LYS A 47 5.90 6.45 7.29
N ALA A 48 5.14 5.58 7.95
CA ALA A 48 5.68 4.64 8.93
C ALA A 48 6.72 3.68 8.32
N ARG A 49 6.49 3.20 7.09
CA ARG A 49 7.47 2.38 6.36
C ARG A 49 8.74 3.14 6.06
N ALA A 50 8.63 4.39 5.58
CA ALA A 50 9.78 5.24 5.28
C ALA A 50 10.61 5.56 6.54
N ILE A 51 9.96 5.89 7.66
CA ILE A 51 10.63 6.10 8.96
C ILE A 51 11.39 4.83 9.35
N LYS A 52 10.71 3.68 9.35
CA LYS A 52 11.33 2.41 9.74
C LYS A 52 12.52 2.04 8.84
N GLN A 53 12.44 2.37 7.56
CA GLN A 53 13.53 2.16 6.61
C GLN A 53 14.75 3.04 6.95
N LEU A 54 14.53 4.32 7.25
CA LEU A 54 15.60 5.23 7.67
C LEU A 54 16.21 4.83 9.03
N GLU A 55 15.38 4.40 9.99
CA GLU A 55 15.84 3.88 11.28
C GLU A 55 16.68 2.60 11.10
N SER A 56 16.29 1.71 10.19
CA SER A 56 17.06 0.48 9.91
C SER A 56 18.44 0.77 9.31
N LEU A 57 18.62 1.95 8.71
CA LEU A 57 19.91 2.42 8.19
C LEU A 57 20.74 3.13 9.27
N GLY A 58 20.27 3.20 10.52
CA GLY A 58 20.96 3.80 11.65
C GLY A 58 20.68 5.28 11.88
N TYR A 59 19.72 5.87 11.16
CA TYR A 59 19.37 7.28 11.33
C TYR A 59 18.32 7.46 12.44
N LYS A 60 18.52 8.48 13.28
CA LYS A 60 17.46 8.98 14.16
C LYS A 60 16.55 9.88 13.34
N VAL A 61 15.32 9.44 13.07
CA VAL A 61 14.38 10.17 12.22
C VAL A 61 13.59 11.18 13.05
N THR A 62 13.59 12.44 12.62
CA THR A 62 12.68 13.47 13.12
C THR A 62 11.98 14.09 11.91
N LEU A 63 10.66 13.99 11.87
CA LEU A 63 9.86 14.53 10.76
C LEU A 63 9.37 15.93 11.13
N GLU A 64 9.83 16.93 10.39
CA GLU A 64 9.30 18.28 10.48
C GLU A 64 8.30 18.50 9.34
N PRO A 65 7.13 19.11 9.60
CA PRO A 65 6.23 19.50 8.53
C PRO A 65 6.96 20.52 7.64
N PRO A 66 6.82 20.45 6.31
CA PRO A 66 7.42 21.45 5.45
C PRO A 66 6.87 22.82 5.85
N THR A 67 7.76 23.76 6.21
CA THR A 67 7.41 25.17 6.33
C THR A 67 6.78 25.59 5.01
N GLN A 68 5.49 25.89 5.06
CA GLN A 68 4.71 26.34 3.91
C GLN A 68 5.40 27.59 3.33
N ALA A 69 6.06 27.44 2.19
CA ALA A 69 6.58 28.59 1.43
C ALA A 69 5.37 29.37 0.92
N ALA A 70 5.31 30.64 1.33
CA ALA A 70 4.28 31.61 0.95
C ALA A 70 4.33 31.95 -0.55
#